data_AF-A0A7K4CUA6-F1
#
_entry.id   AF-A0A7K4CUA6-F1
#
_cell.length_a   1.000
_cell.length_b   1.000
_cell.length_c   1.000
_cell.angle_alpha   90.00
_cell.angle_beta   90.00
_cell.angle_gamma   90.00
#
_symmetry.space_group_name_H-M   'P 1'
#
loop_
_entity.id
_entity.type
_entity.pdbx_description
1 polymer ?
#
loop_
_entity_poly.entity_id
_entity_poly.type
_entity_poly.pdbx_seq_one_letter_code
_entity_poly.pdbx_strand_id
1 'polypeptide(L)'
;MIERTQINIRVEKDTEEILTFLAEHQGVSKSTIAKKMLNEGINKVLLPAVANLYKDGKISLKKIVDLTKMDVLDVLENLSPLLDDAPISTDIDDYTSGVAKKVMEMAGKNKE
;
A
#
# COMPACT_ATOMS: atom_id res chain seq x y z
N MET A 1 -5.92 17.85 -11.99
CA MET A 1 -7.32 17.59 -11.53
C MET A 1 -7.34 16.25 -10.82
N ILE A 2 -7.89 16.17 -9.62
CA ILE A 2 -8.11 14.86 -8.96
C ILE A 2 -9.49 14.38 -9.41
N GLU A 3 -9.51 13.29 -10.17
CA GLU A 3 -10.76 12.63 -10.57
C GLU A 3 -11.40 11.99 -9.33
N ARG A 4 -12.64 12.37 -9.02
CA ARG A 4 -13.38 11.86 -7.85
C ARG A 4 -14.41 10.85 -8.33
N THR A 5 -14.23 9.59 -7.95
CA THR A 5 -15.21 8.53 -8.19
C THR A 5 -16.00 8.28 -6.91
N GLN A 6 -17.33 8.19 -7.02
CA GLN A 6 -18.21 7.80 -5.92
C GLN A 6 -18.59 6.33 -6.06
N ILE A 7 -18.48 5.58 -4.97
CA ILE A 7 -18.89 4.18 -4.87
C ILE A 7 -19.98 4.09 -3.80
N ASN A 8 -21.12 3.49 -4.13
CA ASN A 8 -22.20 3.25 -3.18
C ASN A 8 -22.18 1.78 -2.76
N ILE A 9 -21.98 1.53 -1.47
CA ILE A 9 -21.85 0.17 -0.90
C ILE A 9 -22.99 -0.05 0.07
N ARG A 10 -23.64 -1.21 -0.02
CA ARG A 10 -24.59 -1.68 0.99
C ARG A 10 -23.84 -2.59 1.96
N VAL A 11 -24.02 -2.36 3.25
CA VAL A 11 -23.41 -3.15 4.32
C VAL A 11 -24.49 -3.70 5.24
N GLU A 12 -24.18 -4.76 5.96
CA GLU A 12 -25.06 -5.32 6.97
C GLU A 12 -25.19 -4.36 8.18
N LYS A 13 -26.28 -4.52 8.94
CA LYS A 13 -26.59 -3.64 10.07
C LYS A 13 -25.47 -3.64 11.12
N ASP A 14 -24.91 -4.80 11.45
CA ASP A 14 -23.84 -4.92 12.44
C ASP A 14 -22.58 -4.15 11.99
N THR A 15 -22.28 -4.15 10.69
CA THR A 15 -21.18 -3.36 10.14
C THR A 15 -21.46 -1.87 10.24
N GLU A 16 -22.70 -1.43 9.99
CA GLU A 16 -23.09 -0.04 10.17
C GLU A 16 -22.95 0.42 11.63
N GLU A 17 -23.33 -0.42 12.59
CA GLU A 17 -23.21 -0.12 14.02
C GLU A 17 -21.73 0.06 14.42
N ILE A 18 -20.85 -0.83 13.96
CA ILE A 18 -19.39 -0.72 14.16
C ILE A 18 -18.85 0.58 13.56
N LEU A 19 -19.21 0.90 12.32
CA LEU A 19 -18.76 2.12 11.65
C LEU A 19 -19.22 3.39 12.39
N THR A 20 -20.44 3.36 12.92
CA THR A 20 -21.01 4.47 13.71
C THR A 20 -20.25 4.65 15.02
N PHE A 21 -20.06 3.56 15.77
CA PHE A 21 -19.30 3.57 17.03
C PHE A 21 -17.88 4.12 16.85
N LEU A 22 -17.16 3.65 15.82
CA LEU A 22 -15.79 4.12 15.54
C LEU A 22 -15.74 5.59 15.12
N ALA A 23 -16.71 6.03 14.33
CA ALA A 23 -16.82 7.41 13.87
C ALA A 23 -17.05 8.37 15.03
N GLU A 24 -17.98 8.04 15.94
CA GLU A 24 -18.26 8.81 17.14
C GLU A 24 -17.05 8.87 18.07
N HIS A 25 -16.39 7.73 18.30
CA HIS A 25 -15.22 7.66 19.17
C HIS A 25 -14.02 8.47 18.65
N GLN A 26 -13.84 8.53 17.32
CA GLN A 26 -12.73 9.26 16.69
C GLN A 26 -13.08 10.70 16.30
N GLY A 27 -14.34 11.11 16.45
CA GLY A 27 -14.79 12.46 16.05
C GLY A 27 -14.71 12.70 14.53
N VAL A 28 -14.88 11.66 13.71
CA VAL A 28 -14.83 11.74 12.24
C VAL A 28 -16.11 11.21 11.61
N SER A 29 -16.31 11.41 10.31
CA SER A 29 -17.51 10.89 9.63
C SER A 29 -17.45 9.37 9.43
N LYS A 30 -18.62 8.71 9.42
CA LYS A 30 -18.74 7.29 9.04
C LYS A 30 -18.08 6.98 7.70
N SER A 31 -18.24 7.89 6.72
CA SER A 31 -17.62 7.76 5.40
C SER A 31 -16.08 7.78 5.44
N THR A 32 -15.48 8.47 6.40
CA THR A 32 -14.02 8.49 6.59
C THR A 32 -13.52 7.14 7.09
N ILE A 33 -14.19 6.56 8.09
CA ILE A 33 -13.88 5.23 8.60
C ILE A 33 -14.09 4.18 7.51
N ALA A 34 -15.24 4.19 6.83
CA ALA A 34 -15.55 3.25 5.77
C ALA A 34 -14.52 3.31 4.63
N LYS A 35 -14.12 4.51 4.21
CA LYS A 35 -13.08 4.69 3.19
C LYS A 35 -11.73 4.13 3.63
N LYS A 36 -11.33 4.40 4.89
CA LYS A 36 -10.09 3.87 5.45
C LYS A 36 -10.09 2.34 5.44
N MET A 37 -11.13 1.72 5.98
CA MET A 37 -11.26 0.26 6.04
C MET A 37 -11.34 -0.39 4.65
N LEU A 38 -12.04 0.24 3.71
CA LEU A 38 -12.10 -0.23 2.32
C LEU A 38 -10.71 -0.22 1.68
N ASN A 39 -9.96 0.88 1.83
CA ASN A 39 -8.61 1.00 1.29
C ASN A 39 -7.66 -0.02 1.93
N GLU A 40 -7.73 -0.20 3.25
CA GLU A 40 -6.94 -1.22 3.95
C GLU A 40 -7.29 -2.64 3.47
N GLY A 41 -8.57 -2.94 3.27
CA GLY A 41 -9.03 -4.22 2.72
C GLY A 41 -8.55 -4.46 1.30
N ILE A 42 -8.65 -3.45 0.42
CA ILE A 42 -8.11 -3.52 -0.94
C ILE A 42 -6.61 -3.79 -0.91
N ASN A 43 -5.84 -3.07 -0.08
CA ASN A 43 -4.40 -3.25 0.01
C ASN A 43 -4.02 -4.65 0.52
N LYS A 44 -4.75 -5.21 1.48
CA LYS A 44 -4.55 -6.59 1.96
C LYS A 44 -4.70 -7.64 0.86
N VAL A 45 -5.57 -7.40 -0.12
CA VAL A 45 -5.79 -8.30 -1.26
C VAL A 45 -4.81 -8.00 -2.41
N LEU A 46 -4.57 -6.72 -2.67
CA LEU A 46 -3.74 -6.25 -3.79
C LEU A 46 -2.26 -6.55 -3.57
N LEU A 47 -1.72 -6.31 -2.36
CA LEU A 47 -0.29 -6.47 -2.06
C LEU A 47 0.25 -7.88 -2.35
N PRO A 48 -0.41 -8.97 -1.92
CA PRO A 48 0.03 -10.32 -2.28
C PRO A 48 -0.01 -10.58 -3.79
N ALA A 49 -1.04 -10.08 -4.49
CA ALA A 49 -1.17 -10.28 -5.93
C ALA A 49 -0.03 -9.57 -6.69
N VAL A 50 0.27 -8.32 -6.33
CA VAL A 50 1.37 -7.57 -6.96
C VAL A 50 2.75 -8.08 -6.54
N ALA A 51 2.90 -8.61 -5.31
CA ALA A 51 4.14 -9.26 -4.88
C ALA A 51 4.48 -10.49 -5.74
N ASN A 52 3.48 -11.33 -6.06
CA ASN A 52 3.67 -12.46 -6.97
C ASN A 52 4.05 -12.01 -8.39
N LEU A 53 3.38 -10.98 -8.92
CA LEU A 53 3.73 -10.44 -10.24
C LEU A 53 5.13 -9.82 -10.26
N TYR A 54 5.55 -9.20 -9.16
CA TYR A 54 6.90 -8.68 -9.00
C TYR A 54 7.94 -9.81 -8.93
N LYS A 55 7.66 -10.88 -8.17
CA LYS A 55 8.50 -12.07 -8.08
C LYS A 55 8.72 -12.72 -9.45
N ASP A 56 7.68 -12.76 -10.26
CA ASP A 56 7.72 -13.27 -11.64
C ASP A 56 8.39 -12.29 -12.64
N GLY A 57 8.83 -11.10 -12.21
CA GLY A 57 9.40 -10.07 -13.08
C GLY A 57 8.39 -9.43 -14.04
N LYS A 58 7.08 -9.58 -13.81
CA LYS A 58 6.02 -9.08 -14.69
C LYS A 58 5.69 -7.60 -14.48
N ILE A 59 6.02 -7.05 -13.31
CA ILE A 59 5.81 -5.64 -12.96
C ILE A 59 7.01 -5.11 -12.19
N SER A 60 7.29 -3.81 -12.31
CA SER A 60 8.35 -3.14 -11.53
C SER A 60 7.84 -2.58 -10.20
N LEU A 61 8.75 -2.29 -9.27
CA LEU A 61 8.43 -1.67 -7.97
C LEU A 61 7.69 -0.34 -8.14
N LYS A 62 8.08 0.46 -9.15
CA LYS A 62 7.39 1.71 -9.50
C LYS A 62 5.92 1.47 -9.83
N LYS A 63 5.64 0.40 -10.60
CA LYS A 63 4.26 0.04 -10.95
C LYS A 63 3.45 -0.36 -9.72
N ILE A 64 4.07 -1.02 -8.74
CA ILE A 64 3.42 -1.38 -7.47
C ILE A 64 3.05 -0.12 -6.70
N VAL A 65 3.98 0.81 -6.53
CA VAL A 65 3.76 2.12 -5.86
C VAL A 65 2.62 2.88 -6.55
N ASP A 66 2.58 2.88 -7.88
CA ASP A 66 1.51 3.50 -8.65
C ASP A 66 0.15 2.84 -8.45
N LEU A 67 0.10 1.52 -8.22
CA LEU A 67 -1.14 0.75 -8.04
C LEU A 67 -1.66 0.84 -6.60
N THR A 68 -0.79 0.71 -5.61
CA THR A 68 -1.17 0.71 -4.19
C THR A 68 -1.33 2.13 -3.64
N LYS A 69 -0.75 3.13 -4.30
CA LYS A 69 -0.67 4.53 -3.83
C LYS A 69 0.00 4.66 -2.45
N MET A 70 0.77 3.65 -2.06
CA MET A 70 1.56 3.65 -0.83
C MET A 70 2.91 4.33 -1.07
N ASP A 71 3.55 4.82 -0.02
CA ASP A 71 4.93 5.28 -0.14
C ASP A 71 5.85 4.10 -0.52
N VAL A 72 6.96 4.40 -1.17
CA VAL A 72 7.94 3.38 -1.57
C VAL A 72 8.43 2.58 -0.38
N LEU A 73 8.67 3.22 0.77
CA LEU A 73 9.11 2.53 1.98
C LEU A 73 8.03 1.61 2.51
N ASP A 74 6.78 2.08 2.55
CA ASP A 74 5.64 1.25 2.97
C ASP A 74 5.47 0.05 2.04
N VAL A 75 5.62 0.25 0.71
CA VAL A 75 5.58 -0.86 -0.24
C VAL A 75 6.67 -1.86 0.09
N LEU A 76 7.92 -1.43 0.28
CA LEU A 76 9.04 -2.32 0.57
C LEU A 76 8.86 -3.07 1.89
N GLU A 77 8.41 -2.41 2.96
CA GLU A 77 8.13 -3.05 4.26
C GLU A 77 7.04 -4.11 4.13
N ASN A 78 6.02 -3.87 3.31
CA ASN A 78 4.93 -4.81 3.11
C ASN A 78 5.25 -5.90 2.07
N LEU A 79 6.14 -5.64 1.11
CA LEU A 79 6.59 -6.61 0.11
C LEU A 79 7.65 -7.56 0.67
N SER A 80 8.55 -7.06 1.52
CA SER A 80 9.71 -7.80 2.02
C SER A 80 9.33 -9.14 2.69
N PRO A 81 8.32 -9.21 3.58
CA PRO A 81 7.87 -10.48 4.16
C PRO A 81 7.22 -11.45 3.16
N LEU A 82 6.82 -10.96 1.98
CA LEU A 82 6.16 -11.74 0.93
C LEU A 82 7.14 -12.25 -0.13
N LEU A 83 8.41 -11.87 -0.04
CA LEU A 83 9.47 -12.24 -0.98
C LEU A 83 10.55 -13.04 -0.23
N ASP A 84 10.68 -14.33 -0.56
CA ASP A 84 11.71 -15.21 0.05
C ASP A 84 13.14 -14.77 -0.30
N ASP A 85 13.31 -14.25 -1.51
CA ASP A 85 14.50 -13.58 -2.02
C ASP A 85 13.97 -12.44 -2.89
N ALA A 86 14.42 -11.21 -2.68
CA ALA A 86 14.09 -10.13 -3.58
C ALA A 86 14.69 -10.49 -4.95
N PRO A 87 13.89 -10.72 -6.01
CA PRO A 87 14.43 -10.75 -7.35
C PRO A 87 14.74 -9.30 -7.68
N ILE A 88 15.90 -8.82 -7.19
CA ILE A 88 16.55 -7.64 -7.72
C ILE A 88 17.12 -8.08 -9.06
N SER A 89 16.25 -8.38 -10.03
CA SER A 89 16.67 -8.36 -11.41
C SER A 89 17.06 -6.92 -11.69
N THR A 90 18.37 -6.70 -11.82
CA THR A 90 18.96 -5.42 -12.22
C THR A 90 18.44 -4.95 -13.58
N ASP A 91 17.75 -5.81 -14.32
CA ASP A 91 17.19 -5.51 -15.63
C ASP A 91 15.81 -4.82 -15.55
N ILE A 92 15.16 -4.74 -14.38
CA ILE A 92 13.75 -4.30 -14.28
C ILE A 92 13.55 -2.81 -13.96
N ASP A 93 14.49 -2.06 -13.36
CA ASP A 93 14.37 -0.58 -13.34
C ASP A 93 15.54 0.16 -12.66
N ASP A 94 16.07 1.19 -13.31
CA ASP A 94 16.93 2.23 -12.71
C ASP A 94 16.29 2.88 -11.46
N TYR A 95 14.96 2.82 -11.38
CA TYR A 95 14.18 3.26 -10.23
C TYR A 95 14.54 2.47 -8.95
N THR A 96 14.71 1.15 -9.03
CA THR A 96 15.03 0.31 -7.86
C THR A 96 16.41 0.65 -7.32
N SER A 97 17.38 0.93 -8.20
CA SER A 97 18.72 1.43 -7.84
C SER A 97 18.65 2.79 -7.13
N GLY A 98 17.79 3.69 -7.61
CA GLY A 98 17.55 4.99 -6.96
C GLY A 98 16.90 4.86 -5.58
N VAL A 99 15.97 3.91 -5.40
CA VAL A 99 15.35 3.61 -4.11
C VAL A 99 16.36 3.00 -3.15
N ALA A 100 17.16 2.02 -3.59
CA ALA A 100 18.22 1.42 -2.79
C ALA A 100 19.23 2.47 -2.28
N LYS A 101 19.61 3.42 -3.14
CA LYS A 101 20.47 4.53 -2.76
C LYS A 101 19.83 5.43 -1.69
N LYS A 102 18.55 5.79 -1.83
CA LYS A 102 17.81 6.57 -0.81
C LYS A 102 17.71 5.83 0.52
N VAL A 103 17.46 4.53 0.51
CA VAL A 103 17.39 3.70 1.73
C VAL A 103 18.75 3.69 2.44
N MET A 104 19.86 3.54 1.70
CA MET A 104 21.21 3.61 2.26
C MET A 104 21.55 4.99 2.83
N GLU A 105 21.16 6.08 2.15
CA GLU A 105 21.37 7.45 2.64
C GLU A 105 20.57 7.73 3.93
N MET A 106 19.36 7.19 4.07
CA MET A 106 18.56 7.30 5.30
C MET A 106 19.13 6.44 6.44
N ALA A 107 19.60 5.23 6.15
CA ALA A 107 20.21 4.36 7.15
C ALA A 107 21.58 4.89 7.65
N GLY A 108 22.32 5.60 6.80
CA GLY A 108 23.59 6.25 7.16
C GLY A 108 23.44 7.47 8.07
N LYS A 109 22.33 8.21 7.96
CA LYS A 109 22.06 9.41 8.79
C LYS A 109 21.66 9.12 10.24
N ASN A 110 21.26 7.89 10.57
CA ASN A 110 20.91 7.48 11.94
C ASN A 110 22.12 6.99 12.76
N LYS A 111 23.35 7.18 12.26
CA LYS A 111 24.61 6.78 12.92
C LYS A 111 25.54 7.95 13.30
N GLU A 112 25.09 9.19 13.16
CA GLU A 112 25.75 10.39 13.72
C GLU A 112 24.88 11.00 14.81
#